data_AF-A0ABD0ZV48-F1
#
_entry.id   AF-A0ABD0ZV48-F1
#
_cell.length_a   1.000
_cell.length_b   1.000
_cell.length_c   1.000
_cell.angle_alpha   90.00
_cell.angle_beta   90.00
_cell.angle_gamma   90.00
#
_symmetry.space_group_name_H-M   'P 1'
#
loop_
_entity.id
_entity.type
_entity.pdbx_description
1 polymer ?
#
loop_
_entity_poly.entity_id
_entity_poly.type
_entity_poly.pdbx_seq_one_letter_code
_entity_poly.pdbx_strand_id
1 'polypeptide(L)'
;MKPSVVFKGLAELSSSIFLTSGTLSPMHSFSCELGINFGTCFEASHVIQKWQVCARAIFKGANNELLKATLANASKHSFQDALGKVLEEICQRVPNGSLVFFPSYRLMMELCQLWKLTSQWERLRLNRKLLTGEIILWSYCFETVTQQWLHSNSLVLLL
;
A
#
# COMPACT_ATOMS: atom_id res chain seq x y z
N MET A 1 -9.57 17.50 15.24
CA MET A 1 -8.63 18.63 15.06
C MET A 1 -8.63 19.00 13.59
N LYS A 2 -8.70 20.28 13.21
CA LYS A 2 -8.69 20.70 11.79
C LYS A 2 -7.26 21.10 11.39
N PRO A 3 -6.65 20.47 10.36
CA PRO A 3 -5.28 20.81 9.93
C PRO A 3 -5.11 22.30 9.63
N SER A 4 -6.14 22.94 9.07
CA SER A 4 -6.14 24.38 8.78
C SER A 4 -5.87 25.30 9.97
N VAL A 5 -6.27 24.91 11.19
CA VAL A 5 -6.06 25.75 12.39
C VAL A 5 -4.59 25.80 12.76
N VAL A 6 -3.89 24.66 12.67
CA VAL A 6 -2.46 24.58 12.94
C VAL A 6 -1.67 25.23 11.81
N PHE A 7 -2.05 24.94 10.56
CA PHE A 7 -1.35 25.45 9.38
C PHE A 7 -1.45 26.97 9.24
N LYS A 8 -2.57 27.58 9.67
CA LYS A 8 -2.75 29.03 9.66
C LYS A 8 -1.65 29.77 10.43
N GLY A 9 -1.29 29.29 11.62
CA GLY A 9 -0.20 29.90 12.40
C GLY A 9 1.14 29.85 11.67
N LEU A 10 1.43 28.75 10.97
CA LEU A 10 2.63 28.64 10.15
C LEU A 10 2.62 29.62 8.97
N ALA A 11 1.46 29.76 8.32
CA ALA A 11 1.27 30.68 7.20
C ALA A 11 1.43 32.16 7.60
N GLU A 12 0.93 32.56 8.78
CA GLU A 12 1.06 33.93 9.29
C GLU A 12 2.49 34.29 9.68
N LEU A 13 3.30 33.31 10.13
CA LEU A 13 4.69 33.51 10.54
C LEU A 13 5.69 33.49 9.37
N SER A 14 5.28 33.00 8.19
CA SER A 14 6.17 32.74 7.06
C SER A 14 5.92 33.71 5.92
N SER A 15 6.98 34.27 5.33
CA SER A 15 6.84 35.10 4.12
C SER A 15 6.48 34.27 2.88
N SER A 16 6.85 32.98 2.84
CA SER A 16 6.53 32.06 1.74
C SER A 16 6.59 30.62 2.23
N ILE A 17 5.70 29.77 1.71
CA ILE A 17 5.68 28.33 2.00
C ILE A 17 5.64 27.58 0.67
N PHE A 18 6.60 26.68 0.48
CA PHE A 18 6.64 25.77 -0.66
C PHE A 18 6.30 24.37 -0.16
N LEU A 19 5.32 23.74 -0.80
CA LEU A 19 4.92 22.38 -0.53
C LEU A 19 5.26 21.51 -1.74
N THR A 20 6.12 20.51 -1.52
CA THR A 20 6.56 19.58 -2.56
C THR A 20 6.35 18.15 -2.11
N SER A 21 5.73 17.33 -2.95
CA SER A 21 5.63 15.87 -2.74
C SER A 21 5.44 15.18 -4.08
N GLY A 22 5.96 13.95 -4.19
CA GLY A 22 5.83 13.12 -5.39
C GLY A 22 4.44 12.47 -5.56
N THR A 23 3.56 12.56 -4.57
CA THR A 23 2.23 11.90 -4.57
C THR A 23 1.07 12.86 -4.29
N LEU A 24 1.33 14.16 -4.17
CA LEU A 24 0.28 15.17 -3.98
C LEU A 24 -0.47 15.40 -5.30
N SER A 25 -1.52 14.61 -5.53
CA SER A 25 -2.54 14.86 -6.54
C SER A 25 -3.86 14.21 -6.11
N PRO A 26 -5.02 14.84 -6.32
CA PRO A 26 -5.20 16.20 -6.85
C PRO A 26 -4.94 17.28 -5.79
N MET A 27 -4.25 18.36 -6.13
CA MET A 27 -3.84 19.40 -5.15
C MET A 27 -5.00 20.17 -4.50
N HIS A 28 -6.18 20.20 -5.14
CA HIS A 28 -7.34 20.92 -4.64
C HIS A 28 -7.83 20.40 -3.27
N SER A 29 -7.96 19.08 -3.10
CA SER A 29 -8.43 18.51 -1.83
C SER A 29 -7.47 18.84 -0.68
N PHE A 30 -6.17 18.85 -0.96
CA PHE A 30 -5.14 19.18 0.02
C PHE A 30 -5.19 20.66 0.44
N SER A 31 -5.37 21.56 -0.53
CA SER A 31 -5.59 23.00 -0.28
C SER A 31 -6.80 23.25 0.62
N CYS A 32 -7.93 22.58 0.35
CA CYS A 32 -9.13 22.69 1.18
C CYS A 32 -8.90 22.21 2.62
N GLU A 33 -8.16 21.12 2.81
CA GLU A 33 -7.89 20.56 4.14
C GLU A 33 -6.97 21.46 4.99
N LEU A 34 -5.99 22.10 4.35
CA LEU A 34 -5.13 23.10 4.99
C LEU A 34 -5.79 24.47 5.13
N GLY A 35 -6.95 24.71 4.51
CA GLY A 35 -7.66 25.98 4.59
C GLY A 35 -6.87 27.16 4.03
N ILE A 36 -5.97 26.90 3.08
CA ILE A 36 -5.18 27.92 2.39
C ILE A 36 -5.27 27.71 0.89
N ASN A 37 -5.30 28.80 0.12
CA ASN A 37 -5.23 28.74 -1.34
C ASN A 37 -3.77 28.86 -1.79
N PHE A 38 -3.24 27.86 -2.46
CA PHE A 38 -1.89 27.90 -3.02
C PHE A 38 -1.91 28.72 -4.32
N GLY A 39 -1.14 29.82 -4.35
CA GLY A 39 -1.11 30.74 -5.51
C GLY A 39 -0.55 30.10 -6.79
N THR A 40 0.40 29.17 -6.64
CA THR A 40 0.97 28.40 -7.75
C THR A 40 0.90 26.91 -7.40
N CYS A 41 0.22 26.14 -8.24
CA CYS A 41 0.17 24.68 -8.16
C CYS A 41 0.82 24.10 -9.40
N PHE A 42 1.69 23.11 -9.23
CA PHE A 42 2.33 22.41 -10.33
C PHE A 42 2.23 20.90 -10.11
N GLU A 43 1.47 20.24 -10.98
CA GLU A 43 1.39 18.78 -11.06
C GLU A 43 2.16 18.34 -12.31
N ALA A 44 3.38 17.86 -12.12
CA ALA A 44 4.19 17.35 -13.22
C ALA A 44 3.53 16.10 -13.84
N SER A 45 3.55 16.00 -15.17
CA SER A 45 3.21 14.73 -15.82
C SER A 45 4.23 13.66 -15.43
N HIS A 46 3.75 12.42 -15.27
CA HIS A 46 4.62 11.28 -14.98
C HIS A 46 5.66 11.11 -16.10
N VAL A 47 6.93 11.01 -15.73
CA VAL A 47 8.07 10.94 -16.67
C VAL A 47 8.23 9.54 -17.28
N ILE A 48 7.56 8.54 -16.71
CA ILE A 48 7.66 7.14 -17.13
C ILE A 48 6.73 6.81 -18.29
N GLN A 49 7.15 5.87 -19.13
CA GLN A 49 6.35 5.33 -20.22
C GLN A 49 5.29 4.35 -19.69
N LYS A 50 4.18 4.21 -20.41
CA LYS A 50 3.06 3.33 -20.02
C LYS A 50 3.44 1.86 -19.81
N TRP A 51 4.52 1.39 -20.43
CA TRP A 51 5.00 0.01 -20.28
C TRP A 51 5.86 -0.20 -19.03
N GLN A 52 6.37 0.87 -18.42
CA GLN A 52 7.22 0.79 -17.23
C GLN A 52 6.41 0.54 -15.95
N VAL A 53 5.12 0.89 -15.94
CA VAL A 53 4.22 0.67 -14.79
C VAL A 53 2.86 0.19 -15.27
N CYS A 54 2.38 -0.89 -14.64
CA CYS A 54 1.06 -1.45 -14.90
C CYS A 54 0.20 -1.33 -13.62
N ALA A 55 -0.75 -0.39 -13.60
CA ALA A 55 -1.74 -0.28 -12.54
C ALA A 55 -3.03 -1.02 -12.94
N ARG A 56 -3.49 -1.96 -12.10
CA ARG A 56 -4.73 -2.72 -12.32
C ARG A 56 -5.50 -2.89 -11.03
N ALA A 57 -6.82 -2.81 -11.13
CA ALA A 57 -7.73 -3.16 -10.05
C ALA A 57 -8.25 -4.59 -10.25
N ILE A 58 -8.13 -5.42 -9.22
CA ILE A 58 -8.64 -6.80 -9.21
C ILE A 58 -9.85 -6.84 -8.28
N PHE A 59 -11.04 -7.05 -8.84
CA PHE A 59 -12.30 -6.99 -8.10
C PHE A 59 -12.81 -8.36 -7.66
N LYS A 60 -12.33 -9.44 -8.29
CA LYS A 60 -12.84 -10.80 -8.10
C LYS A 60 -11.69 -11.78 -7.97
N GLY A 61 -11.83 -12.72 -7.04
CA GLY A 61 -10.89 -13.82 -6.83
C GLY A 61 -11.41 -15.14 -7.40
N ALA A 62 -10.81 -16.23 -6.92
CA ALA A 62 -11.26 -17.57 -7.26
C ALA A 62 -12.75 -17.76 -6.97
N ASN A 63 -13.42 -18.61 -7.75
CA ASN A 63 -14.85 -18.90 -7.64
C ASN A 63 -15.76 -17.66 -7.76
N ASN A 64 -15.31 -16.60 -8.43
CA ASN A 64 -16.06 -15.35 -8.64
C ASN A 64 -16.37 -14.59 -7.33
N GLU A 65 -15.64 -14.87 -6.25
CA GLU A 65 -15.78 -14.18 -4.96
C GLU A 65 -15.37 -12.71 -5.10
N LEU A 66 -16.22 -11.80 -4.60
CA LEU A 66 -15.95 -10.37 -4.65
C LEU A 66 -14.88 -9.98 -3.62
N LEU A 67 -13.77 -9.41 -4.10
CA LEU A 67 -12.68 -8.92 -3.25
C LEU A 67 -13.02 -7.56 -2.67
N LYS A 68 -13.94 -7.54 -1.71
CA LYS A 68 -14.38 -6.34 -1.01
C LYS A 68 -14.04 -6.43 0.47
N ALA A 69 -12.95 -5.80 0.88
CA ALA A 69 -12.45 -5.77 2.26
C ALA A 69 -13.25 -4.83 3.18
N THR A 70 -14.58 -5.02 3.28
CA THR A 70 -15.39 -4.35 4.31
C THR A 70 -15.32 -5.12 5.63
N LEU A 71 -15.65 -4.46 6.74
CA LEU A 71 -15.68 -5.10 8.07
C LEU A 71 -16.51 -6.41 8.09
N ALA A 72 -17.63 -6.44 7.37
CA ALA A 72 -18.51 -7.61 7.29
C ALA A 72 -18.00 -8.74 6.38
N ASN A 73 -17.11 -8.43 5.42
CA ASN A 73 -16.62 -9.41 4.45
C ASN A 73 -15.20 -9.89 4.77
N ALA A 74 -14.38 -9.05 5.39
CA ALA A 74 -12.96 -9.33 5.64
C ALA A 74 -12.74 -10.55 6.55
N SER A 75 -13.71 -10.86 7.43
CA SER A 75 -13.70 -12.03 8.31
C SER A 75 -14.26 -13.30 7.67
N LYS A 76 -14.84 -13.22 6.45
CA LYS A 76 -15.39 -14.40 5.77
C LYS A 76 -14.26 -15.25 5.22
N HIS A 77 -14.27 -16.55 5.54
CA HIS A 77 -13.30 -17.50 4.99
C HIS A 77 -13.26 -17.50 3.46
N SER A 78 -14.41 -17.32 2.78
CA SER A 78 -14.48 -17.23 1.31
C SER A 78 -13.62 -16.08 0.77
N PHE A 79 -13.72 -14.90 1.38
CA PHE A 79 -12.94 -13.72 1.03
C PHE A 79 -11.44 -13.95 1.31
N GLN A 80 -11.10 -14.49 2.49
CA GLN A 80 -9.72 -14.68 2.91
C GLN A 80 -8.98 -15.72 2.05
N ASP A 81 -9.65 -16.83 1.69
CA ASP A 81 -9.11 -17.85 0.77
C ASP A 81 -8.98 -17.29 -0.66
N ALA A 82 -10.01 -16.59 -1.15
CA ALA A 82 -9.98 -15.98 -2.48
C ALA A 82 -8.85 -14.95 -2.62
N LEU A 83 -8.63 -14.12 -1.59
CA LEU A 83 -7.52 -13.16 -1.55
C LEU A 83 -6.16 -13.87 -1.56
N GLY A 84 -6.00 -14.90 -0.73
CA GLY A 84 -4.77 -15.70 -0.70
C GLY A 84 -4.46 -16.34 -2.05
N LYS A 85 -5.47 -16.88 -2.76
CA LYS A 85 -5.30 -17.47 -4.10
C LYS A 85 -4.86 -16.44 -5.13
N VAL A 86 -5.44 -15.24 -5.10
CA VAL A 86 -4.99 -14.14 -5.98
C VAL A 86 -3.54 -13.77 -5.69
N LEU A 87 -3.14 -13.73 -4.42
CA LEU A 87 -1.73 -13.48 -4.06
C LEU A 87 -0.80 -14.60 -4.52
N GLU A 88 -1.20 -15.87 -4.37
CA GLU A 88 -0.45 -17.02 -4.90
C GLU A 88 -0.21 -16.86 -6.41
N GLU A 89 -1.27 -16.55 -7.16
CA GLU A 89 -1.23 -16.36 -8.61
C GLU A 89 -0.37 -15.18 -9.07
N ILE A 90 -0.39 -14.07 -8.32
CA ILE A 90 0.46 -12.91 -8.59
C ILE A 90 1.92 -13.26 -8.29
N CYS A 91 2.19 -13.86 -7.12
CA CYS A 91 3.54 -14.22 -6.70
C CYS A 91 4.17 -15.32 -7.56
N GLN A 92 3.37 -16.14 -8.26
CA GLN A 92 3.92 -17.08 -9.25
C GLN A 92 4.37 -16.38 -10.54
N ARG A 93 3.74 -15.26 -10.91
CA ARG A 93 3.98 -14.57 -12.19
C ARG A 93 4.95 -13.39 -12.11
N VAL A 94 4.98 -12.67 -10.99
CA VAL A 94 5.81 -11.46 -10.82
C VAL A 94 7.24 -11.84 -10.46
N PRO A 95 8.26 -11.69 -11.31
CA PRO A 95 9.64 -11.98 -10.92
C PRO A 95 10.15 -10.99 -9.86
N ASN A 96 11.18 -11.39 -9.09
CA ASN A 96 11.96 -10.50 -8.19
C ASN A 96 11.20 -9.92 -6.98
N GLY A 97 10.31 -10.71 -6.38
CA GLY A 97 9.63 -10.34 -5.15
C GLY A 97 8.32 -9.55 -5.32
N SER A 98 7.56 -9.45 -4.23
CA SER A 98 6.24 -8.79 -4.16
C SER A 98 6.11 -8.05 -2.84
N LEU A 99 5.55 -6.84 -2.87
CA LEU A 99 5.28 -6.04 -1.68
C LEU A 99 3.76 -5.84 -1.57
N VAL A 100 3.19 -6.26 -0.44
CA VAL A 100 1.73 -6.25 -0.21
C VAL A 100 1.41 -5.44 1.04
N PHE A 101 0.56 -4.44 0.87
CA PHE A 101 0.06 -3.59 1.96
C PHE A 101 -1.35 -4.01 2.35
N PHE A 102 -1.61 -4.07 3.65
CA PHE A 102 -2.93 -4.33 4.23
C PHE A 102 -3.49 -3.06 4.87
N PRO A 103 -4.83 -2.91 4.97
CA PRO A 103 -5.42 -1.72 5.60
C PRO A 103 -5.35 -1.72 7.13
N SER A 104 -5.02 -2.85 7.78
CA SER A 104 -4.84 -2.94 9.24
C SER A 104 -3.98 -4.15 9.64
N TYR A 105 -3.22 -4.04 10.74
CA TYR A 105 -2.45 -5.17 11.29
C TYR A 105 -3.35 -6.32 11.68
N ARG A 106 -4.51 -6.00 12.25
CA ARG A 106 -5.52 -6.98 12.63
C ARG A 106 -5.88 -7.87 11.44
N LEU A 107 -6.24 -7.27 10.30
CA LEU A 107 -6.60 -8.03 9.10
C LEU A 107 -5.42 -8.85 8.57
N MET A 108 -4.23 -8.26 8.52
CA MET A 108 -3.02 -8.97 8.09
C MET A 108 -2.77 -10.23 8.95
N MET A 109 -2.88 -10.09 10.27
CA MET A 109 -2.65 -11.19 11.21
C MET A 109 -3.72 -12.27 11.10
N GLU A 110 -4.99 -11.90 10.99
CA GLU A 110 -6.11 -12.85 10.79
C GLU A 110 -5.89 -13.66 9.50
N LEU A 111 -5.52 -13.00 8.39
CA LEU A 111 -5.21 -13.66 7.12
C LEU A 111 -4.00 -14.59 7.23
N CYS A 112 -2.91 -14.12 7.83
CA CYS A 112 -1.70 -14.93 8.03
C CYS A 112 -1.98 -16.18 8.87
N GLN A 113 -2.79 -16.05 9.92
CA GLN A 113 -3.20 -17.18 10.75
C GLN A 113 -4.02 -18.19 9.95
N LEU A 114 -5.03 -17.73 9.20
CA LEU A 114 -5.82 -18.64 8.37
C LEU A 114 -4.97 -19.33 7.31
N TRP A 115 -4.09 -18.61 6.63
CA TRP A 115 -3.26 -19.18 5.57
C TRP A 115 -2.30 -20.24 6.10
N LYS A 116 -1.80 -20.10 7.32
CA LYS A 116 -1.00 -21.12 7.99
C LYS A 116 -1.80 -22.38 8.27
N LEU A 117 -3.07 -22.24 8.67
CA LEU A 117 -3.97 -23.37 8.95
C LEU A 117 -4.42 -24.11 7.67
N THR A 118 -4.54 -23.41 6.55
CA THR A 118 -5.07 -23.93 5.27
C THR A 118 -3.98 -24.36 4.27
N SER A 119 -2.73 -24.47 4.74
CA SER A 119 -1.52 -24.72 3.94
C SER A 119 -1.27 -23.70 2.81
N GLN A 120 -2.09 -22.65 2.70
CA GLN A 120 -1.95 -21.54 1.76
C GLN A 120 -0.67 -20.76 1.98
N TRP A 121 -0.24 -20.66 3.24
CA TRP A 121 1.02 -20.05 3.63
C TRP A 121 2.23 -20.73 2.99
N GLU A 122 2.25 -22.06 2.98
CA GLU A 122 3.34 -22.82 2.36
C GLU A 122 3.31 -22.65 0.84
N ARG A 123 2.12 -22.63 0.22
CA ARG A 123 1.99 -22.36 -1.22
C ARG A 123 2.51 -20.98 -1.61
N LEU A 124 2.25 -19.96 -0.80
CA LEU A 124 2.81 -18.61 -0.98
C LEU A 124 4.34 -18.58 -0.85
N ARG A 125 4.91 -19.49 -0.06
CA ARG A 125 6.36 -19.61 0.16
C ARG A 125 7.09 -20.47 -0.87
N LEU A 126 6.38 -21.22 -1.72
CA LEU A 126 6.96 -22.30 -2.54
C LEU A 126 8.14 -21.89 -3.42
N ASN A 127 8.37 -20.60 -3.69
CA ASN A 127 9.56 -20.13 -4.40
C ASN A 127 10.10 -18.80 -3.87
N ARG A 128 9.66 -18.36 -2.68
CA ARG A 128 9.97 -17.03 -2.16
C ARG A 128 10.07 -17.01 -0.65
N LYS A 129 10.97 -16.17 -0.14
CA LYS A 129 11.01 -15.88 1.29
C LYS A 129 9.83 -15.00 1.66
N LEU A 130 8.92 -15.49 2.49
CA LEU A 130 7.81 -14.70 3.02
C LEU A 130 8.24 -14.00 4.32
N LEU A 131 8.16 -12.67 4.34
CA LEU A 131 8.45 -11.81 5.48
C LEU A 131 7.18 -11.06 5.90
N THR A 132 6.93 -11.00 7.20
CA THR A 132 5.86 -10.19 7.82
C THR A 132 6.49 -9.22 8.78
N GLY A 133 6.10 -7.95 8.76
CA GLY A 133 6.66 -6.96 9.68
C GLY A 133 5.71 -5.79 9.93
N GLU A 134 5.96 -5.09 11.03
CA GLU A 134 5.37 -3.77 11.26
C GLU A 134 6.21 -2.71 10.55
N ILE A 135 5.55 -1.74 9.90
CA ILE A 135 6.21 -0.47 9.50
C ILE A 135 6.43 0.35 10.78
N ILE A 136 7.45 -0.01 11.54
CA ILE A 136 7.94 0.72 12.72
C ILE A 136 9.46 0.75 12.56
N LEU A 137 10.22 1.84 12.41
CA LEU A 137 10.03 3.30 12.45
C LEU A 137 11.25 3.97 11.73
N TRP A 138 11.00 5.03 10.96
CA TRP A 138 11.82 6.26 10.74
C TRP A 138 13.18 6.22 9.99
N SER A 139 13.20 6.88 8.83
CA SER A 139 14.30 7.37 7.96
C SER A 139 15.39 6.40 7.47
N TYR A 140 15.86 5.44 8.25
CA TYR A 140 17.01 4.59 7.87
C TYR A 140 16.65 3.25 7.22
N CYS A 141 15.37 2.84 7.26
CA CYS A 141 14.99 1.46 6.90
C CYS A 141 14.10 1.35 5.65
N PHE A 142 13.59 2.44 5.06
CA PHE A 142 12.91 2.32 3.77
C PHE A 142 13.90 1.86 2.71
N GLU A 143 15.09 2.45 2.66
CA GLU A 143 16.17 1.98 1.81
C GLU A 143 16.57 0.55 2.17
N THR A 144 16.73 0.18 3.44
CA THR A 144 17.15 -1.19 3.80
C THR A 144 16.12 -2.26 3.45
N VAL A 145 14.82 -2.01 3.71
CA VAL A 145 13.73 -2.94 3.36
C VAL A 145 13.50 -2.97 1.85
N THR A 146 13.54 -1.81 1.18
CA THR A 146 13.45 -1.78 -0.29
C THR A 146 14.66 -2.40 -0.94
N GLN A 147 15.88 -2.21 -0.45
CA GLN A 147 17.12 -2.83 -0.97
C GLN A 147 17.13 -4.34 -0.72
N GLN A 148 16.73 -4.80 0.48
CA GLN A 148 16.54 -6.23 0.72
C GLN A 148 15.46 -6.80 -0.19
N TRP A 149 14.36 -6.09 -0.44
CA TRP A 149 13.29 -6.52 -1.34
C TRP A 149 13.71 -6.51 -2.83
N LEU A 150 14.29 -5.41 -3.32
CA LEU A 150 14.73 -5.20 -4.71
C LEU A 150 15.72 -6.27 -5.18
N HIS A 151 16.51 -6.79 -4.25
CA HIS A 151 17.53 -7.81 -4.52
C HIS A 151 17.17 -9.22 -4.04
N SER A 152 15.96 -9.45 -3.51
CA SER A 152 15.54 -10.78 -3.06
C SER A 152 14.22 -11.22 -3.69
N ASN A 153 14.13 -12.49 -4.04
CA ASN A 153 12.87 -13.10 -4.48
C ASN A 153 11.95 -13.33 -3.26
N SER A 154 11.48 -12.25 -2.64
CA SER A 154 10.74 -12.26 -1.36
C SER A 154 9.34 -11.70 -1.50
N LEU A 155 8.39 -12.28 -0.78
CA LEU A 155 7.06 -11.70 -0.57
C LEU A 155 7.05 -11.01 0.80
N VAL A 156 6.85 -9.69 0.83
CA VAL A 156 6.82 -8.90 2.06
C VAL A 156 5.40 -8.40 2.30
N LEU A 157 4.85 -8.72 3.47
CA LEU A 157 3.54 -8.29 3.93
C LEU A 157 3.70 -7.19 4.99
N LEU A 158 3.13 -6.01 4.74
CA LEU A 158 3.19 -4.83 5.59
C LEU A 158 1.79 -4.23 5.83
N LEU A 159 1.68 -3.40 6.88
CA LEU A 159 0.60 -2.41 7.01
C LEU A 159 0.96 -1.17 6.20
#